data_AF-A0A7V5S1I2-F1
#
_entry.id   AF-A0A7V5S1I2-F1
#
_cell.length_a   1.000
_cell.length_b   1.000
_cell.length_c   1.000
_cell.angle_alpha   90.00
_cell.angle_beta   90.00
_cell.angle_gamma   90.00
#
_symmetry.space_group_name_H-M   'P 1'
#
loop_
_entity.id
_entity.type
_entity.pdbx_description
1 polymer ?
#
loop_
_entity_poly.entity_id
_entity_poly.type
_entity_poly.pdbx_seq_one_letter_code
_entity_poly.pdbx_strand_id
1 'polypeptide(L)'
;MAEARNPFPGMNPYLEDPALWGDVHHTLISAIRRQLNRALPEGYVALIQERVYVEVEDARRHYLPDVSVGKQREATPETSRGATAV
;
A
#
# COMPACT_ATOMS: atom_id res chain seq x y z
N MET A 1 39.26 0.44 -5.56
CA MET A 1 38.57 1.70 -5.89
C MET A 1 37.42 1.87 -4.91
N ALA A 2 37.70 2.44 -3.75
CA ALA A 2 36.69 3.03 -2.86
C ALA A 2 36.99 4.53 -2.93
N GLU A 3 36.04 5.46 -3.05
CA GLU A 3 34.99 5.80 -2.08
C GLU A 3 34.42 7.15 -2.61
N ALA A 4 33.18 7.59 -2.49
CA ALA A 4 31.87 7.04 -2.12
C ALA A 4 30.87 8.19 -2.38
N ARG A 5 29.65 7.99 -1.89
CA ARG A 5 28.72 9.03 -1.43
C ARG A 5 27.56 9.25 -2.40
N ASN A 6 26.53 8.43 -2.23
CA ASN A 6 25.17 8.89 -2.45
C ASN A 6 24.64 9.50 -1.14
N PRO A 7 24.52 10.83 -1.04
CA PRO A 7 23.70 11.49 -0.02
C PRO A 7 22.38 12.03 -0.62
N PHE A 8 22.08 11.63 -1.86
CA PHE A 8 21.05 12.00 -2.84
C PHE A 8 21.15 13.43 -3.42
N PRO A 9 21.72 13.57 -4.62
CA PRO A 9 21.09 14.37 -5.67
C PRO A 9 20.99 13.60 -7.00
N GLY A 10 19.75 13.27 -7.40
CA GLY A 10 19.40 12.29 -8.45
C GLY A 10 19.30 10.88 -7.85
N MET A 11 18.31 10.09 -8.21
CA MET A 11 18.07 8.79 -7.59
C MET A 11 19.17 7.75 -7.89
N ASN A 12 19.14 6.63 -7.16
CA ASN A 12 20.02 5.49 -7.44
C ASN A 12 19.87 5.11 -8.92
N PRO A 13 20.93 4.92 -9.73
CA PRO A 13 20.81 4.77 -11.19
C PRO A 13 19.88 3.63 -11.66
N TYR A 14 19.75 2.59 -10.83
CA TYR A 14 18.82 1.47 -11.07
C TYR A 14 17.34 1.82 -10.82
N LEU A 15 17.07 2.90 -10.08
CA LEU A 15 15.74 3.49 -9.85
C LEU A 15 15.43 4.63 -10.84
N GLU A 16 16.44 5.15 -11.54
CA GLU A 16 16.29 6.22 -12.54
C GLU A 16 15.91 5.71 -13.92
N ASP A 17 16.20 4.44 -14.23
CA ASP A 17 15.72 3.82 -15.48
C ASP A 17 14.19 3.66 -15.41
N PRO A 18 13.42 4.42 -16.21
CA PRO A 18 11.96 4.35 -16.18
C PRO A 18 11.42 2.96 -16.54
N ALA A 19 12.20 2.14 -17.26
CA ALA A 19 11.82 0.78 -17.61
C ALA A 19 11.90 -0.19 -16.42
N LEU A 20 12.80 0.06 -15.46
CA LEU A 20 13.00 -0.78 -14.27
C LEU A 20 12.21 -0.29 -13.06
N TRP A 21 11.93 1.01 -13.00
CA TRP A 21 11.24 1.63 -11.87
C TRP A 21 9.88 0.98 -11.56
N GLY A 22 9.11 0.61 -12.59
CA GLY A 22 7.79 0.00 -12.41
C GLY A 22 7.85 -1.30 -11.60
N ASP A 23 8.80 -2.18 -11.92
CA ASP A 23 8.98 -3.46 -11.23
C ASP A 23 9.51 -3.27 -9.80
N VAL A 24 10.48 -2.37 -9.63
CA VAL A 24 11.01 -2.04 -8.30
C VAL A 24 9.92 -1.47 -7.40
N HIS A 25 9.18 -0.49 -7.88
CA HIS A 25 8.11 0.16 -7.15
C HIS A 25 7.02 -0.85 -6.76
N HIS A 26 6.57 -1.68 -7.69
CA HIS A 26 5.56 -2.70 -7.42
C HIS A 26 6.04 -3.73 -6.37
N THR A 27 7.28 -4.20 -6.50
CA THR A 27 7.85 -5.21 -5.60
C THR A 27 8.08 -4.64 -4.21
N LEU A 28 8.56 -3.40 -4.12
CA LEU A 28 8.79 -2.69 -2.86
C LEU A 28 7.47 -2.49 -2.10
N ILE A 29 6.45 -1.94 -2.76
CA ILE A 29 5.13 -1.70 -2.18
C ILE A 29 4.50 -3.01 -1.70
N SER A 30 4.59 -4.06 -2.51
CA SER A 30 4.14 -5.40 -2.14
C SER A 30 4.87 -5.94 -0.92
N ALA A 31 6.18 -5.73 -0.82
CA ALA A 31 6.98 -6.13 0.33
C ALA A 31 6.60 -5.35 1.60
N ILE A 32 6.38 -4.04 1.50
CA ILE A 32 5.93 -3.20 2.62
C ILE A 32 4.57 -3.67 3.12
N ARG A 33 3.58 -3.84 2.23
CA ARG A 33 2.26 -4.35 2.61
C ARG A 33 2.35 -5.68 3.34
N ARG A 34 3.16 -6.62 2.85
CA ARG A 34 3.32 -7.94 3.49
C ARG A 34 3.96 -7.82 4.87
N GLN A 35 4.98 -6.97 5.02
CA GLN A 35 5.64 -6.77 6.32
C GLN A 35 4.70 -6.12 7.33
N LEU A 36 3.95 -5.10 6.91
CA LEU A 36 2.96 -4.45 7.76
C LEU A 36 1.88 -5.43 8.22
N ASN A 37 1.27 -6.20 7.31
CA ASN A 37 0.23 -7.17 7.70
C ASN A 37 0.74 -8.29 8.62
N ARG A 38 2.05 -8.53 8.72
CA ARG A 38 2.62 -9.45 9.72
C ARG A 38 2.80 -8.83 11.10
N ALA A 39 2.96 -7.51 11.17
CA ALA A 39 3.24 -6.77 12.39
C ALA A 39 2.02 -6.03 12.95
N LEU A 40 0.98 -5.82 12.14
CA LEU A 40 -0.22 -5.13 12.56
C LEU A 40 -1.02 -5.97 13.56
N PRO A 41 -1.60 -5.33 14.58
CA PRO A 41 -2.50 -6.00 15.52
C PRO A 41 -3.80 -6.43 14.83
N GLU A 42 -4.53 -7.33 15.49
CA GLU A 42 -5.83 -7.82 15.00
C GLU A 42 -6.81 -6.65 14.73
N GLY A 43 -7.61 -6.79 13.68
CA GLY A 43 -8.56 -5.77 13.24
C GLY A 43 -7.95 -4.66 12.38
N TYR A 44 -6.66 -4.70 12.06
CA TYR A 44 -6.00 -3.78 11.14
C TYR A 44 -5.44 -4.49 9.92
N VAL A 45 -5.48 -3.83 8.76
CA VAL A 45 -4.98 -4.36 7.50
C VAL A 45 -4.26 -3.27 6.71
N ALA A 46 -3.13 -3.63 6.11
CA ALA A 46 -2.43 -2.80 5.13
C ALA A 46 -2.89 -3.16 3.70
N LEU A 47 -3.24 -2.15 2.91
CA LEU A 47 -3.75 -2.25 1.55
C LEU A 47 -2.87 -1.45 0.58
N ILE A 48 -2.79 -1.88 -0.68
CA ILE A 48 -2.01 -1.19 -1.73
C ILE A 48 -2.95 -0.34 -2.57
N GLN A 49 -2.53 0.88 -2.91
CA GLN A 49 -3.19 1.78 -3.86
C GLN A 49 -4.68 2.04 -3.58
N GLU A 50 -5.05 2.19 -2.31
CA GLU A 50 -6.40 2.63 -1.95
C GLU A 50 -6.48 4.16 -2.06
N ARG A 51 -7.41 4.66 -2.87
CA ARG A 51 -7.62 6.12 -3.00
C ARG A 51 -8.31 6.65 -1.75
N VAL A 52 -7.59 7.45 -0.96
CA VAL A 52 -8.11 7.99 0.29
C VAL A 52 -8.66 9.40 0.06
N TYR A 53 -9.94 9.57 0.39
CA TYR A 53 -10.63 10.86 0.39
C TYR A 53 -10.69 11.35 1.83
N VAL A 54 -10.03 12.46 2.12
CA VAL A 54 -10.12 13.13 3.43
C VAL A 54 -10.97 14.39 3.24
N GLU A 55 -12.17 14.36 3.81
CA GLU A 55 -12.98 15.57 3.97
C GLU A 55 -12.56 16.23 5.28
N VAL A 56 -11.92 17.39 5.16
CA VAL A 56 -11.64 18.30 6.27
C VAL A 56 -12.65 19.44 6.15
N GLU A 57 -13.08 20.03 7.28
CA GLU A 57 -14.21 20.99 7.36
C GLU A 57 -14.23 22.09 6.30
N ASP A 58 -13.07 22.48 5.74
CA ASP A 58 -12.95 23.50 4.68
C ASP A 58 -12.23 23.04 3.39
N ALA A 59 -11.90 21.74 3.23
CA ALA A 59 -11.25 21.24 2.02
C ALA A 59 -11.37 19.72 1.81
N ARG A 60 -11.55 19.32 0.54
CA ARG A 60 -11.35 17.94 0.09
C ARG A 60 -9.90 17.73 -0.31
N ARG A 61 -9.20 16.82 0.38
CA ARG A 61 -7.85 16.37 -0.02
C ARG A 61 -7.90 14.93 -0.48
N HIS A 62 -7.28 14.67 -1.62
CA HIS A 62 -7.12 13.33 -2.17
C HIS A 62 -5.68 12.88 -1.97
N TYR A 63 -5.50 11.75 -1.30
CA TYR A 63 -4.20 11.11 -1.16
C TYR A 63 -4.21 9.82 -1.96
N LEU A 64 -3.12 9.59 -2.68
CA LEU A 64 -2.86 8.31 -3.35
C LEU A 64 -1.65 7.66 -2.67
N PRO A 65 -1.84 7.07 -1.48
CA PRO A 65 -0.76 6.37 -0.81
C PRO A 65 -0.42 5.09 -1.57
N ASP A 66 0.87 4.77 -1.61
CA ASP A 66 1.36 3.49 -2.11
C ASP A 66 0.82 2.33 -1.24
N VAL A 67 0.79 2.54 0.08
CA VAL A 67 0.22 1.63 1.07
C VAL A 67 -0.61 2.40 2.10
N SER A 68 -1.87 2.01 2.32
CA SER A 68 -2.75 2.51 3.39
C SER A 68 -2.85 1.48 4.51
N VAL A 69 -3.09 1.92 5.75
CA VAL A 69 -3.48 1.05 6.86
C VAL A 69 -4.86 1.47 7.33
N GLY A 70 -5.79 0.52 7.35
CA GLY A 70 -7.17 0.73 7.77
C GLY A 70 -7.62 -0.33 8.76
N LYS A 71 -8.77 -0.09 9.41
CA LYS A 71 -9.44 -1.13 10.19
C LYS A 71 -10.14 -2.10 9.24
N GLN A 72 -10.01 -3.39 9.52
CA GLN A 72 -10.82 -4.40 8.85
C GLN A 72 -12.27 -4.14 9.23
N ARG A 73 -13.13 -3.91 8.23
CA ARG A 73 -14.57 -3.92 8.48
C ARG A 73 -14.95 -5.33 8.89
N GLU A 74 -15.49 -5.49 10.09
CA GLU A 74 -16.16 -6.73 10.47
C GLU A 74 -17.23 -6.99 9.41
N ALA A 75 -17.12 -8.11 8.70
CA ALA A 75 -18.19 -8.57 7.85
C ALA A 75 -19.34 -8.90 8.80
N THR A 76 -20.36 -8.04 8.88
CA THR A 76 -21.64 -8.43 9.46
C THR A 76 -22.06 -9.67 8.69
N PRO A 77 -22.26 -10.84 9.34
CA PRO A 77 -22.70 -12.02 8.64
C PRO A 77 -24.13 -11.77 8.17
N GLU A 78 -24.29 -11.29 6.95
CA GLU A 78 -25.57 -11.37 6.27
C GLU A 78 -25.87 -12.87 6.12
N THR A 79 -26.86 -13.31 6.88
CA THR A 79 -27.44 -14.64 6.78
C THR A 79 -28.05 -14.79 5.39
N SER A 80 -27.27 -15.23 4.42
CA SER A 80 -27.80 -15.77 3.17
C SER A 80 -27.94 -17.28 3.34
N ARG A 81 -29.11 -17.67 3.88
CA ARG A 81 -29.68 -18.99 3.65
C ARG A 81 -29.95 -19.11 2.15
N GLY A 82 -29.14 -19.87 1.45
CA GLY A 82 -29.31 -20.13 0.03
C GLY A 82 -28.45 -21.29 -0.44
N ALA A 83 -28.55 -22.43 0.23
CA ALA A 83 -28.08 -23.69 -0.33
C ALA A 83 -28.95 -24.04 -1.54
N THR A 84 -28.34 -24.23 -2.71
CA THR A 84 -28.93 -25.04 -3.77
C THR A 84 -27.79 -25.77 -4.46
N ALA A 85 -27.82 -27.10 -4.34
CA ALA A 85 -26.95 -28.03 -5.03
C ALA A 85 -27.44 -28.26 -6.46
N VAL A 86 -26.50 -28.52 -7.37
CA VAL A 86 -26.68 -29.39 -8.56
C VAL A 86 -25.39 -30.19 -8.73
#